data_AF-A0A968WMT6-F1
#
_entry.id   AF-A0A968WMT6-F1
#
_cell.length_a   1.000
_cell.length_b   1.000
_cell.length_c   1.000
_cell.angle_alpha   90.00
_cell.angle_beta   90.00
_cell.angle_gamma   90.00
#
_symmetry.space_group_name_H-M   'P 1'
#
loop_
_entity.id
_entity.type
_entity.pdbx_description
1 polymer ?
#
loop_
_entity_poly.entity_id
_entity_poly.type
_entity_poly.pdbx_seq_one_letter_code
_entity_poly.pdbx_strand_id
1 'polypeptide(L)'
;MAKSGKETIALLFTLLIAAGAAGAGLWLFLKNSPGGIPGLSSPSPTNPTSSNTAEVDSRLSSGNKLLITSISNSSKRAGVQAIATSDWQTAITQLESSLRSERNDPEALIYLNNARIGNAKSLKIAVSVPIGGNENVAKEILRGGSTGTR
;
A
#
# COMPACT_ATOMS: atom_id res chain seq x y z
N MET A 1 29.72 55.05 -29.86
CA MET A 1 28.38 55.59 -29.52
C MET A 1 27.95 55.01 -28.18
N ALA A 2 28.09 55.78 -27.10
CA ALA A 2 27.64 55.37 -25.77
C ALA A 2 26.11 55.49 -25.73
N LYS A 3 25.42 54.35 -25.66
CA LYS A 3 23.95 54.30 -25.62
C LYS A 3 23.48 54.70 -24.23
N SER A 4 22.49 55.58 -24.17
CA SER A 4 22.05 56.30 -22.99
C SER A 4 21.64 55.36 -21.84
N GLY A 5 22.20 55.54 -20.64
CA GLY A 5 21.94 54.70 -19.47
C GLY A 5 20.45 54.64 -19.05
N LYS A 6 19.66 55.62 -19.47
CA LYS A 6 18.21 55.69 -19.25
C LYS A 6 17.43 54.67 -20.10
N GLU A 7 17.94 54.33 -21.28
CA GLU A 7 17.31 53.35 -22.19
C GLU A 7 17.58 51.92 -21.73
N THR A 8 18.78 51.64 -21.20
CA THR A 8 19.08 50.35 -20.56
C THR A 8 18.24 50.10 -19.31
N ILE A 9 17.96 51.15 -18.53
CA ILE A 9 17.05 51.04 -17.37
C ILE A 9 15.64 50.71 -17.84
N ALA A 10 15.13 51.38 -18.88
CA ALA A 10 13.82 51.09 -19.45
C ALA A 10 13.72 49.64 -20.00
N LEU A 11 14.78 49.13 -20.62
CA LEU A 11 14.87 47.75 -21.09
C LEU A 11 14.89 46.72 -19.95
N LEU A 12 15.59 47.01 -18.86
CA LEU A 12 15.62 46.12 -17.69
C LEU A 12 14.26 46.07 -16.98
N PHE A 13 13.57 47.20 -16.84
CA PHE A 13 12.23 47.26 -16.26
C PHE A 13 11.20 46.47 -17.09
N THR A 14 11.23 46.61 -18.42
CA THR A 14 10.33 45.85 -19.29
C THR A 14 10.64 44.35 -19.31
N LEU A 15 11.93 43.97 -19.28
CA LEU A 15 12.32 42.56 -19.19
C LEU A 15 11.82 41.91 -17.90
N LEU A 16 11.86 42.63 -16.78
CA LEU A 16 11.44 42.12 -15.47
C LEU A 16 9.91 41.97 -15.39
N ILE A 17 9.16 42.91 -15.96
CA ILE A 17 7.70 42.82 -16.08
C ILE A 17 7.29 41.66 -17.01
N ALA A 18 7.96 41.51 -18.15
CA ALA A 18 7.69 40.43 -19.09
C ALA A 18 7.99 39.05 -18.50
N ALA A 19 9.11 38.91 -17.78
CA ALA A 19 9.46 37.68 -17.08
C ALA A 19 8.45 37.36 -15.96
N GLY A 20 7.99 38.37 -15.21
CA GLY A 20 6.96 38.21 -14.19
C GLY A 20 5.61 37.75 -14.76
N ALA A 21 5.17 38.34 -15.87
CA ALA A 21 3.92 37.97 -16.54
C ALA A 21 3.98 36.54 -17.13
N ALA A 22 5.10 36.17 -17.75
CA ALA A 22 5.32 34.82 -18.28
C ALA A 22 5.34 33.76 -17.16
N GLY A 23 6.01 34.05 -16.04
CA GLY A 23 6.07 33.14 -14.88
C GLY A 23 4.70 32.94 -14.22
N ALA A 24 3.93 34.03 -14.02
CA ALA A 24 2.59 33.95 -13.44
C ALA A 24 1.59 33.22 -14.36
N GLY A 25 1.67 33.44 -15.68
CA GLY A 25 0.86 32.75 -16.67
C GLY A 25 1.14 31.24 -16.70
N LEU A 26 2.41 30.84 -16.66
CA LEU A 26 2.79 29.43 -16.65
C LEU A 26 2.37 28.75 -15.34
N TRP A 27 2.51 29.42 -14.19
CA TRP A 27 2.09 28.86 -12.90
C TRP A 27 0.57 28.68 -12.79
N LEU A 28 -0.22 29.63 -13.29
CA LEU A 28 -1.68 29.49 -13.36
C LEU A 28 -2.11 28.40 -14.34
N PHE A 29 -1.44 28.30 -15.50
CA PHE A 29 -1.73 27.26 -16.49
C PHE A 29 -1.42 25.85 -15.96
N LEU A 30 -0.31 25.66 -15.23
CA LEU A 30 0.01 24.38 -14.59
C LEU A 30 -0.96 24.06 -13.44
N LYS A 31 -1.47 25.06 -12.70
CA LYS A 31 -2.39 24.82 -11.59
C LYS A 31 -3.84 24.57 -12.02
N ASN A 32 -4.23 25.06 -13.19
CA ASN A 32 -5.57 24.84 -13.76
C ASN A 32 -5.59 23.81 -14.90
N SER A 33 -4.48 23.12 -15.17
CA SER A 33 -4.46 21.95 -16.05
C SER A 33 -4.85 20.71 -15.22
N PRO A 34 -6.09 20.19 -15.32
CA PRO A 34 -6.37 18.85 -14.82
C PRO A 34 -5.46 17.91 -15.60
N GLY A 35 -4.57 17.20 -14.90
CA GLY A 35 -3.57 16.34 -15.51
C GLY A 35 -4.18 15.41 -16.55
N GLY A 36 -3.77 15.57 -17.80
CA GLY A 36 -4.21 14.72 -18.91
C GLY A 36 -3.64 15.20 -20.23
N ILE A 37 -2.44 14.71 -20.58
CA ILE A 37 -1.92 14.73 -21.96
C ILE A 37 -2.88 13.92 -22.85
N PRO A 38 -3.56 14.52 -23.85
CA PRO A 38 -4.39 13.77 -24.78
C PRO A 38 -3.47 13.03 -25.75
N GLY A 39 -3.30 11.72 -25.55
CA GLY A 39 -2.56 10.86 -26.49
C GLY A 39 -1.54 9.92 -25.86
N LEU A 40 -1.28 10.01 -24.56
CA LEU A 40 -0.60 8.94 -23.83
C LEU A 40 -1.61 8.29 -22.90
N SER A 41 -2.33 7.30 -23.43
CA SER A 41 -3.07 6.32 -22.66
C SER A 41 -2.08 5.49 -21.83
N SER A 42 -1.48 6.10 -20.81
CA SER A 42 -1.19 5.34 -19.60
C SER A 42 -2.51 4.71 -19.19
N PRO A 43 -2.56 3.42 -18.85
CA PRO A 43 -3.78 2.82 -18.34
C PRO A 43 -4.15 3.62 -17.09
N SER A 44 -5.10 4.54 -17.26
CA SER A 44 -5.96 4.98 -16.17
C SER A 44 -6.42 3.69 -15.50
N PRO A 45 -6.46 3.59 -14.16
CA PRO A 45 -7.32 2.59 -13.57
C PRO A 45 -8.71 2.96 -14.09
N THR A 46 -9.15 2.28 -15.15
CA THR A 46 -10.55 2.06 -15.41
C THR A 46 -11.08 1.66 -14.06
N ASN A 47 -11.86 2.52 -13.39
CA ASN A 47 -12.68 2.08 -12.29
C ASN A 47 -13.39 0.86 -12.83
N PRO A 48 -12.98 -0.38 -12.46
CA PRO A 48 -13.84 -1.50 -12.71
C PRO A 48 -15.02 -1.15 -11.83
N THR A 49 -16.23 -1.17 -12.38
CA THR A 49 -17.48 -1.12 -11.62
C THR A 49 -17.23 -1.50 -10.16
N SER A 50 -17.23 -0.50 -9.27
CA SER A 50 -16.55 -0.50 -7.96
C SER A 50 -17.10 -1.50 -6.93
N SER A 51 -17.92 -2.45 -7.37
CA SER A 51 -18.38 -3.57 -6.57
C SER A 51 -17.36 -4.71 -6.52
N ASN A 52 -16.65 -5.02 -7.61
CA ASN A 52 -15.81 -6.23 -7.67
C ASN A 52 -14.41 -6.05 -7.03
N THR A 53 -13.75 -4.91 -7.19
CA THR A 53 -12.40 -4.70 -6.63
C THR A 53 -12.42 -4.63 -5.10
N ALA A 54 -13.42 -3.94 -4.55
CA ALA A 54 -13.64 -3.88 -3.10
C ALA A 54 -13.95 -5.26 -2.51
N GLU A 55 -14.66 -6.12 -3.25
CA GLU A 55 -14.93 -7.48 -2.81
C GLU A 55 -13.66 -8.34 -2.79
N VAL A 56 -12.77 -8.19 -3.78
CA VAL A 56 -11.50 -8.90 -3.83
C VAL A 56 -10.56 -8.45 -2.71
N ASP A 57 -10.42 -7.14 -2.46
CA ASP A 57 -9.62 -6.60 -1.35
C ASP A 57 -10.11 -7.08 0.03
N SER A 58 -11.41 -7.35 0.17
CA SER A 58 -11.96 -7.88 1.42
C SER A 58 -11.53 -9.31 1.72
N ARG A 59 -11.18 -10.09 0.67
CA ARG A 59 -10.81 -11.51 0.75
C ARG A 59 -9.30 -11.75 0.69
N LEU A 60 -8.52 -10.70 0.51
CA LEU A 60 -7.06 -10.75 0.47
C LEU A 60 -6.48 -10.33 1.84
N SER A 61 -5.47 -11.05 2.32
CA SER A 61 -4.66 -10.62 3.46
C SER A 61 -3.19 -10.86 3.18
N SER A 62 -2.38 -9.86 3.49
CA SER A 62 -0.93 -9.94 3.54
C SER A 62 -0.40 -10.10 4.97
N GLY A 63 -1.26 -10.39 5.95
CA GLY A 63 -0.94 -10.42 7.37
C GLY A 63 -1.50 -9.25 8.19
N ASN A 64 -2.07 -8.26 7.52
CA ASN A 64 -2.67 -7.07 8.12
C ASN A 64 -4.19 -7.20 8.38
N LYS A 65 -4.79 -8.32 7.99
CA LYS A 65 -6.22 -8.60 8.14
C LYS A 65 -6.43 -10.04 8.58
N LEU A 66 -7.41 -10.28 9.42
CA LEU A 66 -7.87 -11.63 9.75
C LEU A 66 -8.80 -12.13 8.65
N LEU A 67 -8.44 -13.26 8.03
CA LEU A 67 -9.28 -13.97 7.06
C LEU A 67 -10.10 -15.07 7.73
N ILE A 68 -9.56 -15.70 8.79
CA ILE A 68 -10.26 -16.74 9.56
C ILE A 68 -10.66 -16.15 10.91
N THR A 69 -11.93 -15.76 11.03
CA THR A 69 -12.47 -15.09 12.22
C THR A 69 -12.85 -16.05 13.35
N SER A 70 -13.03 -17.34 13.04
CA SER A 70 -13.37 -18.40 13.99
C SER A 70 -12.30 -18.66 15.04
N ILE A 71 -11.03 -18.45 14.69
CA ILE A 71 -9.88 -18.51 15.61
C ILE A 71 -9.33 -17.08 15.72
N SER A 72 -10.02 -16.25 16.49
CA SER A 72 -9.60 -14.87 16.76
C SER A 72 -9.54 -14.61 18.26
N ASN A 73 -8.36 -14.81 18.85
CA ASN A 73 -8.09 -14.35 20.21
C ASN A 73 -7.61 -12.88 20.20
N SER A 74 -7.67 -12.21 21.35
CA SER A 74 -7.30 -10.78 21.49
C SER A 74 -5.84 -10.53 21.09
N SER A 75 -4.93 -11.44 21.43
CA SER A 75 -3.52 -11.37 21.05
C SER A 75 -3.31 -11.47 19.53
N LYS A 76 -4.06 -12.34 18.83
CA LYS A 76 -4.00 -12.47 17.36
C LYS A 76 -4.42 -11.16 16.70
N ARG A 77 -5.52 -10.55 17.16
CA ARG A 77 -5.98 -9.25 16.67
C ARG A 77 -4.94 -8.16 16.89
N ALA A 78 -4.36 -8.11 18.08
CA ALA A 78 -3.29 -7.16 18.41
C ALA A 78 -2.05 -7.36 17.52
N GLY A 79 -1.66 -8.61 17.26
CA GLY A 79 -0.53 -8.95 16.40
C GLY A 79 -0.76 -8.57 14.93
N VAL A 80 -1.96 -8.83 14.40
CA VAL A 80 -2.35 -8.43 13.04
C VAL A 80 -2.40 -6.91 12.90
N GLN A 81 -2.90 -6.20 13.92
CA GLN A 81 -2.89 -4.75 13.93
C GLN A 81 -1.47 -4.17 13.98
N ALA A 82 -0.57 -4.80 14.74
CA ALA A 82 0.84 -4.44 14.77
C ALA A 82 1.53 -4.66 13.41
N ILE A 83 1.20 -5.74 12.69
CA ILE A 83 1.65 -5.92 11.29
C ILE A 83 1.15 -4.79 10.40
N ALA A 84 -0.11 -4.36 10.56
CA ALA A 84 -0.67 -3.26 9.77
C ALA A 84 0.05 -1.92 10.03
N THR A 85 0.59 -1.72 11.23
CA THR A 85 1.40 -0.53 11.59
C THR A 85 2.90 -0.74 11.41
N SER A 86 3.33 -1.87 10.81
CA SER A 86 4.75 -2.27 10.67
C SER A 86 5.53 -2.38 12.00
N ASP A 87 4.82 -2.57 13.12
CA ASP A 87 5.42 -2.88 14.42
C ASP A 87 5.65 -4.39 14.53
N TRP A 88 6.73 -4.84 13.90
CA TRP A 88 7.08 -6.26 13.81
C TRP A 88 7.38 -6.89 15.18
N GLN A 89 7.96 -6.14 16.12
CA GLN A 89 8.34 -6.67 17.43
C GLN A 89 7.10 -6.94 18.29
N THR A 90 6.15 -6.00 18.31
CA THR A 90 4.86 -6.21 18.97
C THR A 90 4.07 -7.32 18.27
N ALA A 91 4.10 -7.37 16.93
CA ALA A 91 3.45 -8.43 16.17
C ALA A 91 3.93 -9.83 16.56
N ILE A 92 5.26 -10.04 16.61
CA ILE A 92 5.87 -11.31 17.00
C ILE A 92 5.39 -11.72 18.39
N THR A 93 5.51 -10.82 19.37
CA THR A 93 5.16 -11.09 20.78
C THR A 93 3.69 -11.49 20.92
N GLN A 94 2.80 -10.75 20.26
CA GLN A 94 1.36 -10.98 20.33
C GLN A 94 0.94 -12.25 19.57
N LEU A 95 1.54 -12.54 18.42
CA LEU A 95 1.26 -13.77 17.66
C LEU A 95 1.81 -15.02 18.36
N GLU A 96 2.98 -14.93 19.00
CA GLU A 96 3.49 -16.01 19.85
C GLU A 96 2.58 -16.24 21.06
N SER A 97 2.05 -15.17 21.66
CA SER A 97 1.05 -15.29 22.73
C SER A 97 -0.24 -15.96 22.24
N SER A 98 -0.73 -15.57 21.07
CA SER A 98 -1.88 -16.21 20.42
C SER A 98 -1.64 -17.71 20.22
N LEU A 99 -0.48 -18.08 19.70
CA LEU A 99 -0.13 -19.48 19.42
C LEU A 99 0.06 -20.30 20.69
N ARG A 100 0.46 -19.70 21.82
CA ARG A 100 0.51 -20.42 23.10
C ARG A 100 -0.86 -20.89 23.55
N SER A 101 -1.89 -20.09 23.34
CA SER A 101 -3.28 -20.46 23.64
C SER A 101 -3.88 -21.37 22.57
N GLU A 102 -3.62 -21.05 21.29
CA GLU A 102 -4.19 -21.77 20.14
C GLU A 102 -3.06 -22.24 19.21
N ARG A 103 -2.46 -23.39 19.55
CA ARG A 103 -1.30 -23.94 18.84
C ARG A 103 -1.59 -24.35 17.39
N ASN A 104 -2.85 -24.62 17.07
CA ASN A 104 -3.30 -25.15 15.78
C ASN A 104 -3.87 -24.05 14.87
N ASP A 105 -3.36 -22.82 14.96
CA ASP A 105 -3.75 -21.71 14.10
C ASP A 105 -2.74 -21.52 12.94
N PRO A 106 -3.01 -22.09 11.74
CA PRO A 106 -2.12 -21.97 10.60
C PRO A 106 -2.00 -20.54 10.08
N GLU A 107 -3.03 -19.69 10.26
CA GLU A 107 -2.99 -18.29 9.84
C GLU A 107 -2.04 -17.48 10.74
N ALA A 108 -2.13 -17.66 12.06
CA ALA A 108 -1.22 -17.01 13.00
C ALA A 108 0.25 -17.43 12.80
N LEU A 109 0.51 -18.68 12.41
CA LEU A 109 1.86 -19.15 12.06
C LEU A 109 2.42 -18.43 10.83
N ILE A 110 1.62 -18.28 9.77
CA ILE A 110 2.02 -17.55 8.56
C ILE A 110 2.32 -16.09 8.92
N TYR A 111 1.46 -15.46 9.72
CA TYR A 111 1.66 -14.05 10.12
C TYR A 111 2.88 -13.88 11.01
N LEU A 112 3.15 -14.82 11.92
CA LEU A 112 4.35 -14.80 12.76
C LEU A 112 5.62 -14.91 11.90
N ASN A 113 5.64 -15.82 10.93
CA ASN A 113 6.78 -15.98 10.04
C ASN A 113 6.99 -14.73 9.16
N ASN A 114 5.91 -14.14 8.66
CA ASN A 114 5.98 -12.88 7.92
C ASN A 114 6.50 -11.73 8.81
N ALA A 115 6.06 -11.65 10.06
CA ALA A 115 6.51 -10.61 11.00
C ALA A 115 8.00 -10.78 11.36
N ARG A 116 8.51 -12.01 11.48
CA ARG A 116 9.94 -12.29 11.71
C ARG A 116 10.83 -11.90 10.54
N ILE A 117 10.32 -12.02 9.32
CA ILE A 117 10.99 -11.51 8.11
C ILE A 117 10.95 -9.97 8.09
N GLY A 118 9.80 -9.40 8.47
CA GLY A 118 9.57 -7.96 8.47
C GLY A 118 9.82 -7.35 7.08
N ASN A 119 10.73 -6.38 7.01
CA ASN A 119 11.08 -5.68 5.76
C ASN A 119 12.29 -6.30 5.03
N ALA A 120 12.76 -7.48 5.46
CA ALA A 120 13.84 -8.16 4.77
C ALA A 120 13.40 -8.70 3.40
N LYS A 121 14.37 -8.89 2.49
CA LYS A 121 14.11 -9.47 1.17
C LYS A 121 13.55 -10.89 1.32
N SER A 122 12.35 -11.12 0.79
CA SER A 122 11.65 -12.41 0.90
C SER A 122 10.86 -12.75 -0.36
N LEU A 123 10.57 -14.04 -0.52
CA LEU A 123 9.71 -14.54 -1.58
C LEU A 123 8.23 -14.36 -1.16
N LYS A 124 7.46 -13.61 -1.95
CA LYS A 124 6.03 -13.43 -1.72
C LYS A 124 5.24 -14.56 -2.39
N ILE A 125 4.55 -15.36 -1.58
CA ILE A 125 3.67 -16.44 -2.03
C ILE A 125 2.22 -16.03 -1.77
N ALA A 126 1.35 -16.19 -2.76
CA ALA A 126 -0.08 -16.03 -2.60
C ALA A 126 -0.74 -17.41 -2.57
N VAL A 127 -1.63 -17.63 -1.59
CA VAL A 127 -2.36 -18.89 -1.44
C VAL A 127 -3.85 -18.59 -1.53
N SER A 128 -4.53 -19.21 -2.49
CA SER A 128 -5.99 -19.14 -2.61
C SER A 128 -6.62 -20.28 -1.80
N VAL A 129 -7.49 -19.94 -0.85
CA VAL A 129 -8.16 -20.91 0.01
C VAL A 129 -9.68 -20.70 0.01
N PRO A 130 -10.49 -21.77 -0.09
CA PRO A 130 -11.94 -21.68 -0.10
C PRO A 130 -12.50 -21.51 1.33
N ILE A 131 -12.34 -20.31 1.91
CA ILE A 131 -12.74 -20.02 3.30
C ILE A 131 -14.27 -20.09 3.48
N GLY A 132 -15.05 -19.64 2.49
CA GLY A 132 -16.51 -19.60 2.56
C GLY A 132 -17.23 -20.94 2.36
N GLY A 133 -16.53 -21.98 1.90
CA GLY A 133 -17.10 -23.31 1.66
C GLY A 133 -16.96 -24.23 2.86
N ASN A 134 -15.71 -24.51 3.25
CA ASN A 134 -15.40 -25.34 4.42
C ASN A 134 -14.13 -24.82 5.08
N GLU A 135 -14.30 -24.21 6.25
CA GLU A 135 -13.22 -23.58 7.00
C GLU A 135 -12.13 -24.59 7.43
N ASN A 136 -12.49 -25.83 7.75
CA ASN A 136 -11.50 -26.87 8.08
C ASN A 136 -10.63 -27.23 6.86
N VAL A 137 -11.21 -27.29 5.67
CA VAL A 137 -10.45 -27.52 4.43
C VAL A 137 -9.53 -26.33 4.15
N ALA A 138 -10.00 -25.10 4.36
CA ALA A 138 -9.16 -23.91 4.23
C ALA A 138 -7.98 -23.92 5.21
N LYS A 139 -8.21 -24.27 6.49
CA LYS A 139 -7.15 -24.44 7.50
C LYS A 139 -6.13 -25.48 7.10
N GLU A 140 -6.58 -26.59 6.52
CA GLU A 140 -5.69 -27.68 6.10
C GLU A 140 -4.79 -27.29 4.92
N ILE A 141 -5.33 -26.55 3.94
CA ILE A 141 -4.53 -26.00 2.84
C ILE A 141 -3.50 -24.98 3.37
N LEU A 142 -3.91 -24.10 4.29
CA LEU A 142 -2.98 -23.16 4.94
C LEU A 142 -1.90 -23.89 5.75
N ARG A 143 -2.25 -24.99 6.42
CA ARG A 143 -1.32 -25.84 7.17
C ARG A 143 -0.29 -26.50 6.25
N GLY A 144 -0.69 -26.95 5.07
CA GLY A 144 0.24 -27.43 4.04
C GLY A 144 1.21 -26.33 3.60
N GLY A 145 0.71 -25.12 3.36
CA GLY A 145 1.52 -23.96 2.95
C GLY A 145 2.54 -23.51 4.00
N SER A 146 2.21 -23.56 5.30
CA SER A 146 3.12 -23.17 6.39
C SER A 146 4.20 -24.21 6.71
N THR A 147 3.97 -25.49 6.36
CA THR A 147 4.92 -26.59 6.65
C THR A 147 6.00 -26.73 5.57
N GLY A 148 5.71 -26.31 4.33
CA GLY A 148 6.61 -26.47 3.18
C GLY A 148 7.78 -25.49 3.10
N THR A 149 7.84 -24.46 3.96
CA THR A 149 8.94 -23.49 3.99
C THR A 149 9.87 -23.82 5.16
N ARG A 150 10.77 -24.79 4.96
CA ARG A 150 11.94 -25.01 5.83
C ARG A 150 13.20 -24.94 4.99
#